data_AF-A0A6A6EP32-F1
#
_entry.id   AF-A0A6A6EP32-F1
#
_cell.length_a   1.000
_cell.length_b   1.000
_cell.length_c   1.000
_cell.angle_alpha   90.00
_cell.angle_beta   90.00
_cell.angle_gamma   90.00
#
_symmetry.space_group_name_H-M   'P 1'
#
loop_
_entity.id
_entity.type
_entity.pdbx_description
1 polymer ?
#
loop_
_entity_poly.entity_id
_entity_poly.type
_entity_poly.pdbx_seq_one_letter_code
_entity_poly.pdbx_strand_id
1 'polypeptide(L)'
;MDIPFSNVDWIDKLHFDKECELALIADVRAFLDCTVQPDGNQYAVLDFGGMKRGWIQYDVEESKDEESKNIRKIECVIAGKKSNEDVKEYSILVVRPTKVDGEYRRVGVGLIQSDYVVRQRLDVRVV
;
A
#
# COMPACT_ATOMS: atom_id res chain seq x y z
N MET A 1 -9.05 -10.89 11.72
CA MET A 1 -9.74 -9.70 11.18
C MET A 1 -10.36 -10.17 9.86
N ASP A 2 -11.64 -10.52 9.87
CA ASP A 2 -12.32 -10.98 8.66
C ASP A 2 -12.70 -9.75 7.83
N ILE A 3 -12.02 -9.57 6.70
CA ILE A 3 -12.41 -8.56 5.71
C ILE A 3 -13.68 -9.12 5.05
N PRO A 4 -14.86 -8.52 5.24
CA PRO A 4 -16.05 -8.99 4.54
C PRO A 4 -15.74 -8.93 3.05
N PHE A 5 -15.98 -10.05 2.36
CA PHE A 5 -15.97 -10.14 0.89
C PHE A 5 -17.12 -9.30 0.34
N SER A 6 -17.08 -7.99 0.54
CA SER A 6 -17.80 -7.03 -0.32
C SER A 6 -17.27 -7.18 -1.76
N ASN A 7 -17.94 -6.58 -2.74
CA ASN A 7 -17.52 -6.55 -4.14
C ASN A 7 -16.12 -5.92 -4.29
N VAL A 8 -15.10 -6.73 -4.08
CA VAL A 8 -13.70 -6.40 -4.27
C VAL A 8 -13.25 -7.12 -5.52
N ASP A 9 -12.96 -6.36 -6.55
CA ASP A 9 -12.33 -6.88 -7.77
C ASP A 9 -10.84 -7.01 -7.46
N TRP A 10 -10.35 -8.25 -7.36
CA TRP A 10 -8.93 -8.52 -7.20
C TRP A 10 -8.18 -8.16 -8.49
N ILE A 11 -6.95 -7.66 -8.36
CA ILE A 11 -6.17 -7.23 -9.52
C ILE A 11 -5.46 -8.41 -10.18
N ASP A 12 -5.78 -8.67 -11.46
CA ASP A 12 -5.21 -9.78 -12.26
C ASP A 12 -3.68 -9.74 -12.41
N LYS A 13 -3.06 -8.58 -12.15
CA LYS A 13 -1.60 -8.40 -12.26
C LYS A 13 -0.82 -8.96 -11.07
N LEU A 14 -1.51 -9.39 -10.02
CA LEU A 14 -0.89 -9.99 -8.85
C LEU A 14 -0.72 -11.48 -9.10
N HIS A 15 0.52 -11.95 -9.15
CA HIS A 15 0.80 -13.37 -9.33
C HIS A 15 2.01 -13.79 -8.51
N PHE A 16 1.99 -15.02 -8.03
CA PHE A 16 3.13 -15.58 -7.31
C PHE A 16 4.30 -15.81 -8.26
N ASP A 17 5.51 -15.57 -7.76
CA ASP A 17 6.75 -15.92 -8.43
C ASP A 17 6.82 -17.45 -8.55
N LYS A 18 7.10 -17.95 -9.75
CA LYS A 18 7.18 -19.39 -10.03
C LYS A 18 8.40 -20.05 -9.41
N GLU A 19 9.45 -19.28 -9.15
CA GLU A 19 10.68 -19.76 -8.52
C GLU A 19 10.64 -19.62 -7.00
N CYS A 20 9.76 -18.76 -6.48
CA CYS A 20 9.55 -18.52 -5.06
C CYS A 20 8.07 -18.31 -4.76
N GLU A 21 7.34 -19.38 -4.43
CA GLU A 21 5.88 -19.34 -4.22
C GLU A 21 5.44 -18.41 -3.08
N LEU A 22 6.36 -17.97 -2.22
CA LEU A 22 6.10 -17.02 -1.15
C LEU A 22 6.19 -15.56 -1.60
N ALA A 23 6.76 -15.29 -2.78
CA ALA A 23 6.94 -13.95 -3.31
C ALA A 23 5.84 -13.58 -4.33
N LEU A 24 5.43 -12.32 -4.31
CA LEU A 24 4.41 -11.77 -5.19
C LEU A 24 5.05 -10.85 -6.24
N ILE A 25 4.76 -11.07 -7.51
CA ILE A 25 5.11 -10.14 -8.58
C ILE A 25 3.98 -9.11 -8.75
N ALA A 26 4.33 -7.83 -8.68
CA ALA A 26 3.34 -6.74 -8.69
C ALA A 26 3.89 -5.39 -9.21
N ASP A 27 2.96 -4.48 -9.54
CA ASP A 27 3.25 -3.07 -9.82
C ASP A 27 3.35 -2.26 -8.51
N VAL A 28 4.44 -1.52 -8.32
CA VAL A 28 4.59 -0.56 -7.20
C VAL A 28 4.02 0.79 -7.60
N ARG A 29 3.33 1.42 -6.64
CA ARG A 29 2.76 2.75 -6.73
C ARG A 29 3.19 3.61 -5.55
N ALA A 30 3.12 4.92 -5.70
CA ALA A 30 3.28 5.86 -4.61
C ALA A 30 2.05 6.75 -4.47
N PHE A 31 1.91 7.34 -3.29
CA PHE A 31 0.83 8.29 -3.02
C PHE A 31 1.12 9.64 -3.67
N LEU A 32 0.10 10.22 -4.31
CA LEU A 32 0.18 11.50 -5.00
C LEU A 32 -0.23 12.63 -4.05
N ASP A 33 0.67 13.58 -3.79
CA ASP A 33 0.41 14.80 -3.00
C ASP A 33 -0.28 14.55 -1.65
N CYS A 34 0.06 13.43 -1.01
CA CYS A 34 -0.48 13.03 0.28
C CYS A 34 0.55 13.17 1.41
N THR A 35 0.04 13.46 2.60
CA THR A 35 0.78 13.39 3.86
C THR A 35 0.20 12.28 4.73
N VAL A 36 1.03 11.70 5.60
CA VAL A 36 0.61 10.62 6.49
C VAL A 36 0.86 11.02 7.93
N GLN A 37 -0.18 10.89 8.75
CA GLN A 37 -0.19 11.35 10.14
C GLN A 37 -0.76 10.26 11.05
N PRO A 38 -0.28 10.14 12.30
CA PRO A 38 -0.88 9.23 13.28
C PRO A 38 -2.37 9.50 13.50
N ASP A 39 -3.19 8.45 13.52
CA ASP A 39 -4.64 8.46 13.73
C ASP A 39 -5.05 7.23 14.58
N GLY A 40 -4.89 7.36 15.90
CA GLY A 40 -5.08 6.25 16.84
C GLY A 40 -4.05 5.13 16.62
N ASN A 41 -4.54 3.92 16.35
CA ASN A 41 -3.70 2.73 16.07
C ASN A 41 -3.33 2.59 14.58
N GLN A 42 -3.67 3.58 13.78
CA GLN A 42 -3.43 3.62 12.34
C GLN A 42 -2.80 4.97 11.97
N TYR A 43 -2.55 5.15 10.69
CA TYR A 43 -2.12 6.43 10.12
C TYR A 43 -3.14 6.89 9.09
N ALA A 44 -3.61 8.12 9.19
CA ALA A 44 -4.45 8.74 8.18
C ALA A 44 -3.60 9.22 7.00
N VAL A 45 -4.10 8.99 5.78
CA VAL A 45 -3.53 9.55 4.55
C VAL A 45 -4.38 10.76 4.17
N LEU A 46 -3.76 11.94 4.20
CA LEU A 46 -4.42 13.22 3.97
C LEU A 46 -3.94 13.82 2.66
N ASP A 47 -4.85 14.39 1.86
CA ASP A 47 -4.46 15.19 0.70
C ASP A 47 -3.85 16.55 1.10
N PHE A 48 -3.46 17.33 0.10
CA PHE A 48 -2.94 18.69 0.31
C PHE A 48 -3.90 19.61 1.09
N GLY A 49 -5.21 19.38 1.00
CA GLY A 49 -6.23 20.13 1.75
C GLY A 49 -6.44 19.63 3.18
N GLY A 50 -5.73 18.59 3.62
CA GLY A 50 -5.90 17.95 4.92
C GLY A 50 -7.11 17.01 5.00
N MET A 51 -7.75 16.70 3.87
CA MET A 51 -8.90 15.79 3.83
C MET A 51 -8.42 14.35 3.79
N LYS A 52 -9.05 13.47 4.58
CA LYS A 52 -8.69 12.04 4.63
C LYS A 52 -9.06 11.33 3.33
N ARG A 53 -8.07 10.71 2.69
CA ARG A 53 -8.19 9.93 1.45
C ARG A 53 -7.95 8.44 1.66
N GLY A 54 -7.42 8.06 2.81
CA GLY A 54 -7.08 6.69 3.10
C GLY A 54 -6.56 6.50 4.51
N TRP A 55 -6.13 5.29 4.79
CA TRP A 55 -5.44 4.94 6.02
C TRP A 55 -4.45 3.81 5.79
N ILE A 56 -3.45 3.74 6.66
CA ILE A 56 -2.43 2.69 6.69
C ILE A 56 -2.36 2.13 8.10
N GLN A 57 -2.15 0.82 8.18
CA GLN A 57 -1.76 0.12 9.39
C GLN A 57 -0.49 -0.67 9.10
N TYR A 58 0.59 -0.37 9.83
CA TYR A 58 1.84 -1.12 9.74
C TYR A 58 1.71 -2.48 10.45
N ASP A 59 2.37 -3.50 9.93
CA ASP A 59 2.33 -4.87 10.46
C ASP A 59 3.04 -4.97 11.84
N VAL A 60 3.96 -4.04 12.16
CA VAL A 60 4.68 -3.96 13.44
C VAL A 60 4.62 -2.52 13.99
N GLU A 61 4.39 -2.35 15.29
CA GLU A 61 4.58 -1.06 15.97
C GLU A 61 6.06 -0.67 15.89
N GLU A 62 6.38 0.45 15.23
CA GLU A 62 7.76 0.89 14.97
C GLU A 62 8.57 1.05 16.27
N SER A 63 9.27 -0.01 16.68
CA SER A 63 10.30 0.08 17.70
C SER A 63 11.55 0.75 17.09
N LYS A 64 11.64 2.08 17.26
CA LYS A 64 12.89 2.86 17.35
C LYS A 64 13.91 2.77 16.20
N ASP A 65 13.54 2.38 14.99
CA ASP A 65 14.43 2.64 13.84
C ASP A 65 14.22 4.08 13.36
N GLU A 66 15.21 4.93 13.62
CA GLU A 66 15.32 6.32 13.11
C GLU A 66 15.16 6.40 11.57
N GLU A 67 15.39 5.29 10.86
CA GLU A 67 15.20 5.14 9.42
C GLU A 67 13.71 5.10 9.00
N SER A 68 12.82 4.75 9.93
CA SER A 68 11.36 4.75 9.73
C SER A 68 10.72 6.14 9.75
N LYS A 69 11.46 7.15 10.23
CA LYS A 69 11.01 8.56 10.21
C LYS A 69 11.09 9.20 8.82
N ASN A 70 11.74 8.55 7.85
CA ASN A 70 11.72 8.97 6.44
C ASN A 70 10.45 8.46 5.73
N ILE A 71 9.27 8.86 6.22
CA ILE A 71 7.96 8.67 5.56
C ILE A 71 7.84 9.61 4.33
N ARG A 72 8.92 9.76 3.55
CA ARG A 72 8.96 10.72 2.43
C ARG A 72 8.42 10.12 1.14
N LYS A 73 8.35 8.79 1.03
CA LYS A 73 7.66 8.10 -0.07
C LYS A 73 7.06 6.80 0.46
N ILE A 74 5.75 6.79 0.64
CA ILE A 74 5.03 5.55 0.89
C ILE A 74 4.79 4.89 -0.46
N GLU A 75 5.28 3.67 -0.57
CA GLU A 75 5.06 2.80 -1.71
C GLU A 75 4.05 1.72 -1.37
N CYS A 76 3.27 1.32 -2.36
CA CYS A 76 2.21 0.34 -2.18
C CYS A 76 1.99 -0.52 -3.43
N VAL A 77 1.38 -1.67 -3.21
CA VAL A 77 0.82 -2.54 -4.24
C VAL A 77 -0.70 -2.54 -4.08
N ILE A 78 -1.44 -2.41 -5.19
CA ILE A 78 -2.89 -2.55 -5.16
C ILE A 78 -3.22 -4.04 -5.09
N ALA A 79 -3.81 -4.48 -3.98
CA ALA A 79 -4.31 -5.83 -3.79
C ALA A 79 -5.67 -6.02 -4.47
N GLY A 80 -6.56 -5.04 -4.31
CA GLY A 80 -7.91 -5.12 -4.83
C GLY A 80 -8.56 -3.76 -4.96
N LYS A 81 -9.66 -3.72 -5.69
CA LYS A 81 -10.46 -2.52 -5.91
C LYS A 81 -11.83 -2.70 -5.32
N LYS A 82 -12.24 -1.75 -4.49
CA LYS A 82 -13.60 -1.63 -3.98
C LYS A 82 -14.31 -0.52 -4.75
N SER A 83 -15.43 -0.87 -5.39
CA SER A 83 -16.31 0.10 -6.03
C SER A 83 -17.50 0.36 -5.12
N ASN A 84 -17.53 1.56 -4.50
CA ASN A 84 -18.78 2.13 -4.01
C ASN A 84 -19.30 3.11 -5.07
N GLU A 85 -20.60 3.41 -5.06
CA GLU A 85 -21.29 4.19 -6.10
C GLU A 85 -20.61 5.54 -6.38
N ASP A 86 -19.98 6.16 -5.37
CA ASP A 86 -19.37 7.50 -5.48
C ASP A 86 -17.83 7.53 -5.46
N VAL A 87 -17.17 6.50 -4.92
CA VAL A 87 -15.72 6.50 -4.69
C VAL A 87 -15.12 5.13 -5.00
N LYS A 88 -14.06 5.14 -5.82
CA LYS A 88 -13.23 3.97 -6.10
C LYS A 88 -12.07 3.95 -5.11
N GLU A 89 -12.05 2.93 -4.26
CA GLU A 89 -10.99 2.72 -3.27
C GLU A 89 -10.14 1.51 -3.66
N TYR A 90 -8.86 1.55 -3.31
CA TYR A 90 -7.95 0.43 -3.44
C TYR A 90 -7.60 -0.11 -2.07
N SER A 91 -7.76 -1.42 -1.91
CA SER A 91 -7.07 -2.18 -0.87
C SER A 91 -5.62 -2.31 -1.26
N ILE A 92 -4.71 -1.91 -0.37
CA ILE A 92 -3.28 -1.87 -0.67
C ILE A 92 -2.45 -2.67 0.33
N LEU A 93 -1.33 -3.20 -0.16
CA LEU A 93 -0.19 -3.64 0.65
C LEU A 93 0.82 -2.49 0.69
N VAL A 94 1.25 -2.09 1.88
CA VAL A 94 2.31 -1.10 2.05
C VAL A 94 3.64 -1.81 1.98
N VAL A 95 4.54 -1.31 1.15
CA VAL A 95 5.83 -1.93 0.88
C VAL A 95 6.98 -0.95 1.06
N ARG A 96 8.18 -1.48 1.33
CA ARG A 96 9.43 -0.71 1.35
C ARG A 96 10.47 -1.46 0.51
N PRO A 97 11.37 -0.75 -0.21
CA PRO A 97 12.45 -1.40 -0.94
C PRO A 97 13.35 -2.16 0.03
N THR A 98 13.89 -3.30 -0.42
CA THR A 98 14.95 -4.02 0.30
C THR A 98 16.33 -3.56 -0.19
N LYS A 99 17.38 -4.28 0.18
CA LYS A 99 18.75 -4.05 -0.35
C LYS A 99 18.93 -4.61 -1.76
N VAL A 100 17.99 -5.42 -2.24
CA VAL A 100 18.01 -6.03 -3.58
C VAL A 100 17.18 -5.15 -4.50
N ASP A 101 17.76 -4.71 -5.62
CA ASP A 101 17.02 -3.91 -6.58
C ASP A 101 15.85 -4.70 -7.18
N GLY A 102 14.72 -4.03 -7.33
CA GLY A 102 13.48 -4.67 -7.78
C GLY A 102 12.81 -5.55 -6.72
N GLU A 103 13.33 -5.60 -5.48
CA GLU A 103 12.71 -6.31 -4.38
C GLU A 103 12.19 -5.36 -3.31
N TYR A 104 10.99 -5.69 -2.83
CA TYR A 104 10.26 -4.94 -1.82
C TYR A 104 9.82 -5.89 -0.73
N ARG A 105 9.80 -5.43 0.52
CA ARG A 105 9.20 -6.15 1.63
C ARG A 105 7.84 -5.55 1.97
N ARG A 106 6.87 -6.39 2.30
CA ARG A 106 5.62 -5.92 2.92
C ARG A 106 5.90 -5.39 4.33
N VAL A 107 5.28 -4.26 4.66
CA VAL A 107 5.37 -3.64 6.00
C VAL A 107 4.01 -3.22 6.57
N GLY A 108 2.92 -3.38 5.82
CA GLY A 108 1.60 -3.01 6.29
C GLY A 108 0.51 -3.18 5.24
N VAL A 109 -0.67 -2.68 5.59
CA VAL A 109 -1.88 -2.69 4.75
C VAL A 109 -2.58 -1.35 4.83
N GLY A 110 -3.51 -1.11 3.91
CA GLY A 110 -4.31 0.09 3.96
C GLY A 110 -5.43 0.15 2.95
N LEU A 111 -6.09 1.31 2.95
CA LEU A 111 -7.05 1.73 1.94
C LEU A 111 -6.67 3.12 1.45
N ILE A 112 -6.86 3.36 0.15
CA ILE A 112 -6.60 4.67 -0.47
C ILE A 112 -7.57 4.91 -1.63
N GLN A 113 -8.03 6.16 -1.78
CA GLN A 113 -8.79 6.57 -2.95
C GLN A 113 -7.96 6.45 -4.23
N SER A 114 -8.59 5.96 -5.30
CA SER A 114 -7.89 5.49 -6.50
C SER A 114 -7.14 6.58 -7.29
N ASP A 115 -7.57 7.83 -7.16
CA ASP A 115 -7.00 9.03 -7.77
C ASP A 115 -5.75 9.54 -7.03
N TYR A 116 -5.45 9.03 -5.84
CA TYR A 116 -4.30 9.42 -5.02
C TYR A 116 -3.12 8.45 -5.12
N VAL A 117 -3.10 7.57 -6.13
CA VAL A 117 -1.96 6.66 -6.37
C VAL A 117 -1.43 6.73 -7.80
N VAL A 118 -0.12 6.87 -7.94
CA VAL A 118 0.58 6.88 -9.23
C VAL A 118 1.51 5.69 -9.33
N ARG A 119 1.52 5.03 -10.49
CA ARG A 119 2.42 3.89 -10.75
C ARG A 119 3.88 4.39 -10.81
N GLN A 120 4.79 3.65 -10.18
CA GLN A 120 6.23 3.94 -10.18
C GLN A 120 7.07 2.86 -10.86
N ARG A 121 6.87 1.59 -10.52
CA ARG A 121 7.62 0.45 -11.07
C ARG A 121 6.68 -0.70 -11.44
N LEU A 122 7.08 -1.49 -12.43
CA LEU A 122 6.35 -2.66 -12.93
C LEU A 122 7.10 -3.93 -12.50
N ASP A 123 6.36 -5.02 -12.34
CA ASP A 123 6.89 -6.38 -12.21
C ASP A 123 8.01 -6.52 -11.15
N VAL A 124 7.81 -5.90 -9.97
CA VAL A 124 8.74 -6.04 -8.85
C VAL A 124 8.41 -7.29 -8.04
N ARG A 125 9.39 -7.80 -7.31
CA ARG A 125 9.21 -8.89 -6.36
C ARG A 125 8.88 -8.34 -4.97
N VAL A 126 7.75 -8.75 -4.41
CA VAL A 126 7.35 -8.44 -3.02
C VAL A 126 7.51 -9.70 -2.18
N VAL A 127 8.34 -9.61 -1.13
CA VAL A 127 8.66 -10.68 -0.18
C VAL A 127 8.15 -10.40 1.23
#